data_AF-A0A1C5Q472-F1
#
_entry.id   AF-A0A1C5Q472-F1
#
_cell.length_a   1.000
_cell.length_b   1.000
_cell.length_c   1.000
_cell.angle_alpha   90.00
_cell.angle_beta   90.00
_cell.angle_gamma   90.00
#
_symmetry.space_group_name_H-M   'P 1'
#
loop_
_entity.id
_entity.type
_entity.pdbx_description
1 polymer ?
#
loop_
_entity_poly.entity_id
_entity_poly.type
_entity_poly.pdbx_seq_one_letter_code
_entity_poly.pdbx_strand_id
1 'polypeptide(L)'
;MGNDNAGENARNRQEAFKSALAGKRLPVLTLDNKWYKLLNKTGSVPLKETENSLNQLLKRQGKLNTESKEIRNLKKKLMKEIVPMVNEADQQGENSKLNKQIEEHKRLIEECNEKLEAYEDELKDLPREIERLNIQLMMFTMECCYDIMKDNDKQIHETADWVSAIRIELKKRLIEKQQKEQQNQEIYNYMHDIFGAEVVNLFDMKYNPEQK
;
A
#
# COMPACT_ATOMS: atom_id res chain seq x y z
N MET A 1 13.55 21.16 26.14
CA MET A 1 12.08 21.21 26.07
C MET A 1 11.59 21.00 24.63
N GLY A 2 12.08 19.97 23.92
CA GLY A 2 11.80 19.78 22.48
C GLY A 2 11.11 18.48 22.10
N ASN A 3 10.83 17.59 23.06
CA ASN A 3 10.35 16.23 22.76
C ASN A 3 8.82 16.08 22.88
N ASP A 4 8.14 16.93 23.66
CA ASP A 4 6.68 16.86 23.84
C ASP A 4 5.90 17.34 22.61
N ASN A 5 6.44 18.31 21.87
CA ASN A 5 5.77 18.91 20.70
C ASN A 5 5.66 17.95 19.48
N ALA A 6 6.60 17.00 19.33
CA ALA A 6 6.55 16.05 18.22
C ALA A 6 5.50 14.95 18.45
N GLY A 7 5.41 14.45 19.69
CA GLY A 7 4.42 13.45 20.09
C GLY A 7 2.99 14.01 20.09
N GLU A 8 2.82 15.26 20.50
CA GLU A 8 1.52 15.95 20.50
C GLU A 8 1.01 16.19 19.07
N ASN A 9 1.89 16.61 18.15
CA ASN A 9 1.55 16.74 16.73
C ASN A 9 1.23 15.40 16.06
N ALA A 10 1.89 14.31 16.44
CA ALA A 10 1.58 12.97 15.91
C ALA A 10 0.22 12.46 16.40
N ARG A 11 -0.09 12.64 17.69
CA ARG A 11 -1.41 12.29 18.27
C ARG A 11 -2.55 13.07 17.64
N ASN A 12 -2.39 14.38 17.46
CA ASN A 12 -3.39 15.22 16.79
C ASN A 12 -3.64 14.76 15.34
N ARG A 13 -2.60 14.30 14.63
CA ARG A 13 -2.76 13.73 13.28
C ARG A 13 -3.53 12.42 13.29
N GLN A 14 -3.22 11.51 14.21
CA GLN A 14 -3.96 10.24 14.34
C GLN A 14 -5.43 10.48 14.63
N GLU A 15 -5.76 11.43 15.50
CA GLU A 15 -7.14 11.80 15.80
C GLU A 15 -7.85 12.42 14.59
N ALA A 16 -7.16 13.26 13.82
CA ALA A 16 -7.70 13.83 12.58
C ALA A 16 -7.97 12.73 11.54
N PHE A 17 -7.06 11.78 11.37
CA PHE A 17 -7.26 10.64 10.46
C PHE A 17 -8.40 9.76 10.92
N LYS A 18 -8.44 9.40 12.21
CA LYS A 18 -9.54 8.61 12.78
C LYS A 18 -10.89 9.28 12.59
N SER A 19 -10.96 10.61 12.81
CA SER A 19 -12.17 11.40 12.58
C SER A 19 -12.56 11.44 11.11
N ALA A 20 -11.58 11.55 10.19
CA ALA A 20 -11.82 11.55 8.75
C ALA A 20 -12.26 10.18 8.20
N LEU A 21 -11.90 9.09 8.89
CA LEU A 21 -12.31 7.72 8.57
C LEU A 21 -13.64 7.34 9.22
N ALA A 22 -14.08 8.06 10.26
CA ALA A 22 -15.35 7.80 10.94
C ALA A 22 -16.53 7.86 9.96
N GLY A 23 -17.35 6.80 9.97
CA GLY A 23 -18.53 6.69 9.10
C GLY A 23 -18.24 6.36 7.63
N LYS A 24 -16.97 6.24 7.22
CA LYS A 24 -16.62 5.80 5.86
C LYS A 24 -16.52 4.28 5.81
N ARG A 25 -17.09 3.68 4.74
CA ARG A 25 -16.87 2.27 4.43
C ARG A 25 -15.59 2.12 3.63
N LEU A 26 -14.57 1.57 4.25
CA LEU A 26 -13.30 1.31 3.60
C LEU A 26 -13.33 -0.06 2.88
N PRO A 27 -12.78 -0.17 1.66
CA PRO A 27 -12.48 -1.48 1.12
C PRO A 27 -11.41 -2.16 1.99
N VAL A 28 -11.44 -3.49 2.03
CA VAL A 28 -10.39 -4.27 2.72
C VAL A 28 -9.08 -4.08 1.97
N LEU A 29 -8.12 -3.43 2.62
CA LEU A 29 -6.90 -2.95 1.98
C LEU A 29 -6.06 -4.06 1.37
N THR A 30 -5.94 -5.19 2.06
CA THR A 30 -5.17 -6.35 1.59
C THR A 30 -5.80 -7.08 0.42
N LEU A 31 -7.04 -6.73 0.06
CA LEU A 31 -7.69 -7.20 -1.16
C LEU A 31 -7.62 -6.17 -2.30
N ASP A 32 -7.12 -4.95 -2.03
CA ASP A 32 -7.00 -3.88 -3.02
C ASP A 32 -5.60 -3.83 -3.64
N ASN A 33 -5.49 -4.19 -4.92
CA ASN A 33 -4.24 -4.10 -5.68
C ASN A 33 -3.73 -2.65 -5.82
N LYS A 34 -4.61 -1.64 -5.77
CA LYS A 34 -4.19 -0.23 -5.81
C LYS A 34 -3.43 0.16 -4.54
N TRP A 35 -3.84 -0.38 -3.39
CA TRP A 35 -3.15 -0.17 -2.12
C TRP A 35 -1.72 -0.74 -2.16
N TYR A 36 -1.53 -1.97 -2.67
CA TYR A 36 -0.18 -2.52 -2.86
C TYR A 36 0.68 -1.71 -3.85
N LYS A 37 0.09 -1.22 -4.95
CA LYS A 37 0.80 -0.33 -5.89
C LYS A 37 1.23 0.99 -5.26
N LEU A 38 0.41 1.54 -4.37
CA LEU A 38 0.75 2.73 -3.60
C LEU A 38 1.93 2.43 -2.67
N LEU A 39 1.84 1.35 -1.89
CA LEU A 39 2.88 0.92 -0.94
C LEU A 39 4.25 0.75 -1.61
N ASN A 40 4.31 0.09 -2.77
CA ASN A 40 5.56 -0.13 -3.49
C ASN A 40 6.24 1.18 -3.92
N LYS A 41 5.47 2.25 -4.16
CA LYS A 41 6.02 3.56 -4.51
C LYS A 41 6.51 4.34 -3.28
N THR A 42 5.86 4.13 -2.14
CA THR A 42 6.19 4.81 -0.89
C THR A 42 7.37 4.21 -0.13
N GLY A 43 7.85 3.01 -0.47
CA GLY A 43 9.12 2.43 0.04
C GLY A 43 9.15 2.08 1.55
N SER A 44 8.18 2.55 2.33
CA SER A 44 7.85 2.13 3.70
C SER A 44 6.67 1.15 3.61
N VAL A 45 6.57 0.03 4.34
CA VAL A 45 6.49 -0.07 5.81
C VAL A 45 6.79 -1.51 6.29
N PRO A 46 7.27 -1.76 7.52
CA PRO A 46 7.04 -3.03 8.19
C PRO A 46 5.71 -3.00 8.96
N LEU A 47 4.58 -3.04 8.26
CA LEU A 47 3.27 -3.37 8.85
C LEU A 47 2.80 -4.76 8.46
N LYS A 48 3.77 -5.63 8.11
CA LYS A 48 3.52 -7.03 7.81
C LYS A 48 2.73 -7.71 8.92
N GLU A 49 2.89 -7.31 10.18
CA GLU A 49 2.11 -7.88 11.28
C GLU A 49 0.62 -7.57 11.15
N THR A 50 0.23 -6.29 11.05
CA THR A 50 -1.18 -5.90 10.89
C THR A 50 -1.77 -6.43 9.58
N GLU A 51 -1.00 -6.40 8.49
CA GLU A 51 -1.36 -7.02 7.21
C GLU A 51 -1.61 -8.53 7.36
N ASN A 52 -0.68 -9.25 7.99
CA ASN A 52 -0.79 -10.70 8.21
C ASN A 52 -1.96 -11.05 9.12
N SER A 53 -2.17 -10.30 10.21
CA SER A 53 -3.31 -10.48 11.10
C SER A 53 -4.63 -10.28 10.35
N LEU A 54 -4.74 -9.22 9.55
CA LEU A 54 -5.92 -8.99 8.72
C LEU A 54 -6.15 -10.14 7.72
N ASN A 55 -5.10 -10.59 7.05
CA ASN A 55 -5.17 -11.73 6.12
C ASN A 55 -5.54 -13.05 6.81
N GLN A 56 -5.09 -13.26 8.05
CA GLN A 56 -5.46 -14.43 8.86
C GLN A 56 -6.95 -14.41 9.22
N LEU A 57 -7.50 -13.25 9.60
CA LEU A 57 -8.93 -13.11 9.88
C LEU A 57 -9.79 -13.35 8.63
N LEU A 58 -9.38 -12.80 7.48
CA LEU A 58 -10.06 -13.04 6.21
C LEU A 58 -10.04 -14.53 5.83
N LYS A 59 -8.88 -15.19 6.01
CA LYS A 59 -8.73 -16.62 5.77
C LYS A 59 -9.60 -17.44 6.72
N ARG A 60 -9.68 -17.07 8.00
CA ARG A 60 -10.53 -17.71 9.01
C ARG A 60 -12.00 -17.55 8.65
N GLN A 61 -12.44 -16.34 8.30
CA GLN A 61 -13.81 -16.06 7.84
C GLN A 61 -14.17 -16.90 6.61
N GLY A 62 -13.27 -16.99 5.62
CA GLY A 62 -13.47 -17.82 4.43
C GLY A 62 -13.57 -19.32 4.76
N LYS A 63 -12.71 -19.80 5.66
CA LYS A 63 -12.73 -21.20 6.13
C LYS A 63 -14.04 -21.53 6.85
N LEU A 64 -14.45 -20.71 7.81
CA LEU A 64 -15.70 -20.90 8.55
C LEU A 64 -16.92 -20.90 7.63
N ASN A 65 -16.98 -20.02 6.63
CA ASN A 65 -18.07 -19.99 5.66
C ASN A 65 -18.15 -21.29 4.84
N THR A 66 -16.99 -21.80 4.41
CA THR A 66 -16.91 -23.05 3.62
C THR A 66 -17.29 -24.26 4.47
N GLU A 67 -16.67 -24.40 5.64
CA GLU A 67 -16.94 -25.52 6.55
C GLU A 67 -18.39 -25.48 7.09
N SER A 68 -18.94 -24.30 7.40
CA SER A 68 -20.35 -24.16 7.80
C SER A 68 -21.30 -24.67 6.71
N LYS A 69 -20.98 -24.41 5.43
CA LYS A 69 -21.77 -24.90 4.30
C LYS A 69 -21.69 -26.43 4.21
N GLU A 70 -20.50 -27.00 4.38
CA GLU A 70 -20.29 -28.45 4.36
C GLU A 70 -21.01 -29.15 5.53
N ILE A 71 -20.92 -28.61 6.74
CA ILE A 71 -21.59 -29.14 7.93
C ILE A 71 -23.11 -29.06 7.75
N ARG A 72 -23.66 -27.95 7.24
CA ARG A 72 -25.09 -27.86 6.92
C ARG A 72 -25.53 -28.93 5.91
N ASN A 73 -24.71 -29.22 4.91
CA ASN A 73 -25.01 -30.27 3.93
C ASN A 73 -24.97 -31.66 4.57
N LEU A 74 -23.98 -31.95 5.41
CA LEU A 74 -23.88 -33.20 6.16
C LEU A 74 -25.09 -33.38 7.09
N LYS A 75 -25.40 -32.36 7.90
CA LYS A 75 -26.55 -32.35 8.80
C LYS A 75 -27.85 -32.63 8.03
N LYS A 76 -28.04 -32.03 6.85
CA LYS A 76 -29.19 -32.29 5.97
C LYS A 76 -29.23 -33.73 5.46
N LYS A 77 -28.08 -34.33 5.13
CA LYS A 77 -28.00 -35.74 4.72
C LYS A 77 -28.37 -36.67 5.88
N LEU A 78 -27.79 -36.47 7.05
CA LEU A 78 -28.10 -37.23 8.26
C LEU A 78 -29.58 -37.15 8.63
N MET A 79 -30.18 -35.95 8.55
CA MET A 79 -31.63 -35.77 8.77
C MET A 79 -32.50 -36.55 7.78
N LYS A 80 -32.10 -36.62 6.51
CA LYS A 80 -32.86 -37.38 5.51
C LYS A 80 -32.76 -38.89 5.74
N GLU A 81 -31.64 -39.36 6.28
CA GLU A 81 -31.40 -40.78 6.56
C GLU A 81 -32.07 -41.22 7.87
N ILE A 82 -32.07 -40.38 8.91
CA ILE A 82 -32.61 -40.75 10.23
C ILE A 82 -34.15 -40.80 10.27
N VAL A 83 -34.84 -39.90 9.56
CA VAL A 83 -36.31 -39.83 9.57
C VAL A 83 -36.99 -41.15 9.16
N PRO A 84 -36.62 -41.80 8.03
CA PRO A 84 -37.21 -43.09 7.68
C PRO A 84 -36.82 -44.18 8.69
N MET A 85 -35.59 -44.18 9.21
CA MET A 85 -35.16 -45.17 10.21
C MET A 85 -35.97 -45.08 11.51
N VAL A 86 -36.26 -43.87 11.99
CA VAL A 86 -37.10 -43.65 13.18
C VAL A 86 -38.53 -44.13 12.93
N ASN A 87 -39.11 -43.79 11.77
CA ASN A 87 -40.45 -44.25 11.41
C ASN A 87 -40.52 -45.79 11.29
N GLU A 88 -39.48 -46.45 10.79
CA GLU A 88 -39.39 -47.91 10.70
C GLU A 88 -39.23 -48.57 12.08
N ALA A 89 -38.43 -47.97 12.97
CA ALA A 89 -38.25 -48.44 14.35
C ALA A 89 -39.56 -48.39 15.15
N ASP A 90 -40.36 -47.33 14.96
CA ASP A 90 -41.67 -47.18 15.61
C ASP A 90 -42.71 -48.22 15.13
N GLN A 91 -42.55 -48.77 13.91
CA GLN A 91 -43.48 -49.73 13.30
C GLN A 91 -43.11 -51.21 13.55
N GLN A 92 -41.82 -51.55 13.65
CA GLN A 92 -41.36 -52.95 13.68
C GLN A 92 -41.02 -53.50 15.09
N GLY A 93 -41.05 -52.69 16.13
CA GLY A 93 -40.61 -53.10 17.49
C GLY A 93 -39.09 -53.25 17.61
N GLU A 94 -38.57 -53.52 18.82
CA GLU A 94 -37.14 -53.41 19.18
C GLU A 94 -36.17 -54.12 18.21
N ASN A 95 -35.59 -53.36 17.28
CA ASN A 95 -34.44 -53.77 16.46
C ASN A 95 -33.17 -53.08 16.98
N SER A 96 -32.34 -53.82 17.73
CA SER A 96 -31.16 -53.25 18.40
C SER A 96 -30.12 -52.66 17.43
N LYS A 97 -30.07 -53.13 16.18
CA LYS A 97 -29.16 -52.59 15.16
C LYS A 97 -29.65 -51.27 14.59
N LEU A 98 -30.95 -51.17 14.31
CA LEU A 98 -31.59 -49.94 13.83
C LEU A 98 -31.54 -48.84 14.90
N ASN A 99 -31.83 -49.18 16.17
CA ASN A 99 -31.74 -48.25 17.29
C ASN A 99 -30.32 -47.69 17.48
N LYS A 100 -29.28 -48.52 17.29
CA LYS A 100 -27.89 -48.05 17.34
C LYS A 100 -27.54 -47.07 16.21
N GLN A 101 -28.08 -47.28 15.01
CA GLN A 101 -27.88 -46.36 13.89
C GLN A 101 -28.59 -45.02 14.14
N ILE A 102 -29.82 -45.04 14.68
CA ILE A 102 -30.56 -43.84 15.08
C ILE A 102 -29.78 -43.07 16.16
N GLU A 103 -29.39 -43.74 17.24
CA GLU A 103 -28.19 -43.47 18.08
C GLU A 103 -27.16 -42.53 17.48
N GLU A 104 -26.42 -43.12 16.56
CA GLU A 104 -25.27 -42.51 15.93
C GLU A 104 -25.66 -41.28 15.09
N HIS A 105 -26.76 -41.38 14.32
CA HIS A 105 -27.24 -40.25 13.51
C HIS A 105 -27.69 -39.07 14.39
N LYS A 106 -28.38 -39.29 15.51
CA LYS A 106 -28.74 -38.22 16.45
C LYS A 106 -27.50 -37.57 17.03
N ARG A 107 -26.51 -38.37 17.49
CA ARG A 107 -25.25 -37.84 18.01
C ARG A 107 -24.54 -36.97 16.99
N LEU A 108 -24.38 -37.44 15.74
CA LEU A 108 -23.72 -36.68 14.67
C LEU A 108 -24.49 -35.41 14.29
N ILE A 109 -25.82 -35.42 14.32
CA ILE A 109 -26.63 -34.22 14.09
C ILE A 109 -26.40 -33.20 15.21
N GLU A 110 -26.30 -33.64 16.46
CA GLU A 110 -26.03 -32.77 17.59
C GLU A 110 -24.62 -32.15 17.51
N GLU A 111 -23.60 -32.95 17.21
CA GLU A 111 -22.24 -32.45 16.96
C GLU A 111 -22.22 -31.41 15.80
N CYS A 112 -23.04 -31.62 14.76
CA CYS A 112 -23.21 -30.65 13.69
C CYS A 112 -23.87 -29.35 14.18
N ASN A 113 -24.83 -29.42 15.11
CA ASN A 113 -25.50 -28.25 15.69
C ASN A 113 -24.51 -27.42 16.50
N GLU A 114 -23.84 -28.06 17.46
CA GLU A 114 -22.87 -27.41 18.35
C GLU A 114 -21.76 -26.72 17.54
N LYS A 115 -21.24 -27.40 16.51
CA LYS A 115 -20.19 -26.83 15.66
C LYS A 115 -20.69 -25.67 14.81
N LEU A 116 -21.94 -25.72 14.31
CA LEU A 116 -22.52 -24.61 13.56
C LEU A 116 -22.79 -23.40 14.44
N GLU A 117 -23.25 -23.60 15.67
CA GLU A 117 -23.49 -22.53 16.64
C GLU A 117 -22.18 -21.83 17.01
N ALA A 118 -21.14 -22.60 17.34
CA ALA A 118 -19.81 -22.04 17.62
C ALA A 118 -19.23 -21.25 16.44
N TYR A 119 -19.44 -21.72 15.20
CA TYR A 119 -18.99 -21.02 13.99
C TYR A 119 -19.81 -19.77 13.72
N GLU A 120 -21.10 -19.79 14.01
CA GLU A 120 -21.98 -18.63 13.85
C GLU A 120 -21.59 -17.50 14.79
N ASP A 121 -21.26 -17.82 16.04
CA ASP A 121 -20.78 -16.84 17.01
C ASP A 121 -19.45 -16.22 16.59
N GLU A 122 -18.48 -17.01 16.15
CA GLU A 122 -17.21 -16.47 15.64
C GLU A 122 -17.42 -15.58 14.39
N LEU A 123 -18.35 -15.96 13.50
CA LEU A 123 -18.69 -15.18 12.31
C LEU A 123 -19.40 -13.86 12.63
N LYS A 124 -20.04 -13.70 13.80
CA LYS A 124 -20.62 -12.43 14.25
C LYS A 124 -19.53 -11.43 14.66
N ASP A 125 -18.45 -11.91 15.26
CA ASP A 125 -17.36 -11.05 15.78
C ASP A 125 -16.33 -10.68 14.72
N LEU A 126 -16.01 -11.62 13.82
CA LEU A 126 -14.98 -11.45 12.77
C LEU A 126 -15.12 -10.15 11.95
N PRO A 127 -16.31 -9.74 11.46
CA PRO A 127 -16.44 -8.50 10.68
C PRO A 127 -15.99 -7.25 11.43
N ARG A 128 -16.25 -7.18 12.74
CA ARG A 128 -15.83 -6.03 13.57
C ARG A 128 -14.32 -5.98 13.72
N GLU A 129 -13.70 -7.13 13.93
CA GLU A 129 -12.25 -7.24 14.09
C GLU A 129 -11.50 -6.98 12.78
N ILE A 130 -12.04 -7.48 11.66
CA ILE A 130 -11.55 -7.17 10.31
C ILE A 130 -11.60 -5.66 10.05
N GLU A 131 -12.74 -5.01 10.33
CA GLU A 131 -12.88 -3.56 10.15
C GLU A 131 -11.89 -2.79 11.04
N ARG A 132 -11.73 -3.21 12.30
CA ARG A 132 -10.79 -2.60 13.25
C ARG A 132 -9.36 -2.64 12.72
N LEU A 133 -8.88 -3.82 12.28
CA LEU A 133 -7.53 -3.97 11.72
C LEU A 133 -7.39 -3.24 10.39
N ASN A 134 -8.43 -3.22 9.56
CA ASN A 134 -8.40 -2.51 8.28
C ASN A 134 -8.30 -0.99 8.46
N ILE A 135 -9.04 -0.42 9.42
CA ILE A 135 -8.92 1.00 9.80
C ILE A 135 -7.52 1.28 10.36
N GLN A 136 -7.00 0.42 11.23
CA GLN A 136 -5.66 0.56 11.78
C GLN A 136 -4.59 0.58 10.67
N LEU A 137 -4.68 -0.35 9.72
CA LEU A 137 -3.80 -0.41 8.56
C LEU A 137 -3.93 0.84 7.67
N MET A 138 -5.15 1.36 7.50
CA MET A 138 -5.38 2.61 6.76
C MET A 138 -4.75 3.81 7.44
N MET A 139 -4.90 3.96 8.76
CA MET A 139 -4.31 5.07 9.51
C MET A 139 -2.79 5.12 9.33
N PHE A 140 -2.12 3.98 9.47
CA PHE A 140 -0.69 3.91 9.23
C PHE A 140 -0.30 4.21 7.77
N THR A 141 -1.10 3.71 6.82
CA THR A 141 -0.89 4.01 5.40
C THR A 141 -0.98 5.52 5.15
N MET A 142 -1.97 6.19 5.74
CA MET A 142 -2.15 7.64 5.64
C MET A 142 -1.00 8.43 6.26
N GLU A 143 -0.49 8.00 7.42
CA GLU A 143 0.70 8.61 8.04
C GLU A 143 1.91 8.54 7.12
N CYS A 144 2.22 7.34 6.62
CA CYS A 144 3.37 7.16 5.73
C CYS A 144 3.22 7.99 4.44
N CYS A 145 2.03 7.99 3.84
CA CYS A 145 1.77 8.77 2.63
C CYS A 145 1.94 10.27 2.88
N TYR A 146 1.44 10.77 4.02
CA TYR A 146 1.58 12.17 4.39
C TYR A 146 3.04 12.58 4.55
N ASP A 147 3.82 11.80 5.29
CA ASP A 147 5.23 12.11 5.54
C ASP A 147 6.04 12.13 4.23
N ILE A 148 5.75 11.20 3.32
CA ILE A 148 6.40 11.15 2.00
C ILE A 148 5.98 12.33 1.12
N MET A 149 4.70 12.69 1.09
CA MET A 149 4.25 13.88 0.34
C MET A 149 4.92 15.15 0.86
N LYS A 150 5.00 15.30 2.19
CA LYS A 150 5.66 16.45 2.82
C LYS A 150 7.15 16.52 2.48
N ASP A 151 7.84 15.39 2.50
CA ASP A 151 9.27 15.34 2.15
C ASP A 151 9.48 15.62 0.65
N ASN A 152 8.62 15.07 -0.22
CA ASN A 152 8.64 15.37 -1.65
C ASN A 152 8.43 16.86 -1.92
N ASP A 153 7.45 17.51 -1.28
CA ASP A 153 7.21 18.94 -1.43
C ASP A 153 8.45 19.77 -1.05
N LYS A 154 9.11 19.39 0.05
CA LYS A 154 10.37 20.03 0.48
C LYS A 154 11.47 19.85 -0.58
N GLN A 155 11.69 18.63 -1.05
CA GLN A 155 12.72 18.35 -2.07
C GLN A 155 12.43 19.05 -3.39
N ILE A 156 11.16 19.17 -3.78
CA ILE A 156 10.72 19.91 -4.98
C ILE A 156 11.11 21.39 -4.86
N HIS A 157 10.84 22.01 -3.71
CA HIS A 157 11.21 23.40 -3.46
C HIS A 157 12.73 23.59 -3.45
N GLU A 158 13.48 22.76 -2.72
CA GLU A 158 14.95 22.81 -2.69
C GLU A 158 15.56 22.65 -4.08
N THR A 159 15.02 21.73 -4.89
CA THR A 159 15.44 21.53 -6.27
C THR A 159 15.12 22.75 -7.14
N ALA A 160 13.94 23.35 -6.99
CA ALA A 160 13.55 24.53 -7.76
C ALA A 160 14.46 25.74 -7.46
N ASP A 161 14.81 25.94 -6.19
CA ASP A 161 15.74 26.99 -5.76
C ASP A 161 17.14 26.74 -6.31
N TRP A 162 17.63 25.50 -6.22
CA TRP A 162 18.93 25.11 -6.78
C TRP A 162 18.99 25.32 -8.30
N VAL A 163 17.95 24.89 -9.04
CA VAL A 163 17.87 25.11 -10.50
C VAL A 163 17.90 26.60 -10.83
N SER A 164 17.21 27.43 -10.04
CA SER A 164 17.18 28.87 -10.24
C SER A 164 18.56 29.51 -10.01
N ALA A 165 19.27 29.10 -8.96
CA ALA A 165 20.63 29.54 -8.69
C ALA A 165 21.60 29.15 -9.81
N ILE A 166 21.55 27.90 -10.28
CA ILE A 166 22.38 27.41 -11.39
C ILE A 166 22.08 28.16 -12.69
N ARG A 167 20.81 28.47 -13.00
CA ARG A 167 20.45 29.28 -14.18
C ARG A 167 21.09 30.66 -14.15
N ILE A 168 21.17 31.30 -12.98
CA ILE A 168 21.81 32.61 -12.83
C ILE A 168 23.31 32.48 -13.09
N GLU A 169 23.97 31.49 -12.50
CA GLU A 169 25.39 31.25 -12.69
C GLU A 169 25.73 30.92 -14.15
N LEU A 170 24.91 30.08 -14.79
CA LEU A 170 25.06 29.75 -16.21
C LEU A 170 24.97 31.00 -17.09
N LYS A 171 24.00 31.89 -16.83
CA LYS A 171 23.88 33.16 -17.56
C LYS A 171 25.14 34.02 -17.41
N LYS A 172 25.68 34.14 -16.19
CA LYS A 172 26.92 34.89 -15.94
C LYS A 172 28.10 34.33 -16.74
N ARG A 173 28.28 33.01 -16.71
CA ARG A 173 29.35 32.32 -17.45
C ARG A 173 29.22 32.46 -18.96
N LEU A 174 27.99 32.45 -19.48
CA LEU A 174 27.74 32.65 -20.90
C LEU A 174 28.12 34.06 -21.33
N ILE A 175 27.76 35.08 -20.54
CA ILE A 175 28.15 36.48 -20.81
C ILE A 175 29.68 36.63 -20.75
N GLU A 176 30.33 36.05 -19.73
CA GLU A 176 31.80 36.10 -19.60
C GLU A 176 32.50 35.47 -20.80
N LYS A 177 31.98 34.33 -21.31
CA LYS A 177 32.47 33.69 -22.53
C LYS A 177 32.33 34.61 -23.75
N GLN A 178 31.15 35.18 -23.97
CA GLN A 178 30.88 36.08 -25.10
C GLN A 178 31.78 37.33 -25.06
N GLN A 179 31.99 37.91 -23.88
CA GLN A 179 32.90 39.05 -23.72
C GLN A 179 34.34 38.70 -24.12
N LYS A 180 34.85 37.53 -23.69
CA LYS A 180 36.18 37.07 -24.08
C LYS A 180 36.30 36.77 -25.57
N GLU A 181 35.26 36.18 -26.17
CA GLU A 181 35.20 35.93 -27.61
C GLU A 181 35.24 37.24 -28.41
N GLN A 182 34.47 38.24 -28.00
CA GLN A 182 34.50 39.57 -28.60
C GLN A 182 35.87 40.24 -28.44
N GLN A 183 36.46 40.20 -27.24
CA GLN A 183 37.81 40.74 -26.99
C GLN A 183 38.85 40.10 -27.90
N ASN A 184 38.81 38.77 -28.07
CA ASN A 184 39.74 38.09 -28.98
C ASN A 184 39.56 38.53 -30.43
N GLN A 185 38.31 38.71 -30.88
CA GLN A 185 38.02 39.22 -32.21
C GLN A 185 38.50 40.66 -32.41
N GLU A 186 38.30 41.54 -31.43
CA GLU A 186 38.79 42.91 -31.45
C GLU A 186 40.32 42.97 -31.51
N ILE A 187 41.01 42.14 -30.72
CA ILE A 187 42.47 42.01 -30.75
C ILE A 187 42.92 41.53 -32.14
N TYR A 188 42.26 40.52 -32.70
CA TYR A 188 42.58 39.99 -34.03
C TYR A 188 42.42 41.06 -35.12
N ASN A 189 41.29 41.78 -35.12
CA ASN A 189 41.03 42.86 -36.06
C ASN A 189 42.09 43.97 -35.95
N TYR A 190 42.44 44.38 -34.73
CA TYR A 190 43.48 45.38 -34.51
C TYR A 190 44.85 44.92 -35.02
N MET A 191 45.24 43.67 -34.76
CA MET A 191 46.49 43.10 -35.26
C MET A 191 46.51 43.05 -36.78
N HIS A 192 45.38 42.71 -37.41
CA HIS A 192 45.21 42.72 -38.86
C HIS A 192 45.37 44.12 -39.45
N ASP A 193 44.75 45.13 -38.85
CA ASP A 193 44.82 46.52 -39.33
C ASP A 193 46.23 47.12 -39.23
N ILE A 194 47.01 46.76 -38.22
CA ILE A 194 48.36 47.29 -38.00
C ILE A 194 49.44 46.57 -38.82
N PHE A 195 49.41 45.23 -38.85
CA PHE A 195 50.50 44.43 -39.43
C PHE A 195 50.20 43.83 -40.81
N GLY A 196 48.95 43.91 -41.28
CA GLY A 196 48.52 43.30 -42.54
C GLY A 196 48.38 41.78 -42.47
N ALA A 197 47.75 41.18 -43.50
CA ALA A 197 47.35 39.78 -43.52
C ALA A 197 48.51 38.76 -43.41
N GLU A 198 49.73 39.13 -43.78
CA GLU A 198 50.88 38.22 -43.76
C GLU A 198 51.41 37.91 -42.34
N VAL A 199 51.30 38.86 -41.40
CA VAL A 199 51.85 38.71 -40.04
C VAL A 199 50.82 38.09 -39.07
N VAL A 200 49.52 38.30 -39.31
CA VAL A 200 48.45 37.73 -38.47
C VAL A 200 48.38 36.20 -38.56
N ASN A 201 48.70 35.63 -39.73
CA ASN A 201 48.76 34.17 -39.95
C ASN A 201 49.77 33.44 -39.01
N LEU A 202 50.74 34.15 -38.42
CA LEU A 202 51.66 33.58 -37.42
C LEU A 202 50.97 33.34 -36.06
N PHE A 203 49.92 34.08 -35.72
CA PHE A 203 49.14 33.90 -34.49
C PHE A 203 48.05 32.81 -34.63
N ASP A 204 47.57 32.56 -35.85
CA ASP A 204 46.55 31.54 -36.16
C ASP A 204 47.05 30.09 -35.95
N MET A 205 48.36 29.84 -35.86
CA MET A 205 48.89 28.49 -35.57
C MET A 205 48.49 27.93 -34.18
N LYS A 206 47.89 28.76 -33.29
CA LYS A 206 47.37 28.32 -31.98
C LYS A 206 45.91 28.66 -31.72
N TYR A 207 45.32 29.59 -32.47
CA TYR A 207 43.91 29.98 -32.34
C TYR A 207 43.23 29.55 -33.63
N ASN A 208 42.58 28.38 -33.63
CA ASN A 208 41.82 27.92 -34.78
C ASN A 208 40.34 28.29 -34.52
N PRO A 209 39.83 29.42 -35.04
CA PRO A 209 38.44 29.84 -34.82
C PRO A 209 37.43 28.92 -35.54
N GLU A 210 37.89 28.07 -36.46
CA GLU A 210 37.05 27.09 -37.17
C GLU A 210 37.15 25.68 -36.57
N GLN A 211 36.54 25.46 -35.41
CA GLN A 211 35.93 24.18 -35.08
C GLN A 211 34.62 24.39 -34.32
N LYS A 212 33.56 24.74 -35.06
CA LYS A 212 32.20 24.23 -34.87
C LYS A 212 31.32 24.51 -36.07
#